data_AF-A0A7W9E4D8-F1
#
_entry.id   AF-A0A7W9E4D8-F1
#
_cell.length_a   1.000
_cell.length_b   1.000
_cell.length_c   1.000
_cell.angle_alpha   90.00
_cell.angle_beta   90.00
_cell.angle_gamma   90.00
#
_symmetry.space_group_name_H-M   'P 1'
#
loop_
_entity.id
_entity.type
_entity.pdbx_description
1 polymer ?
#
loop_
_entity_poly.entity_id
_entity_poly.type
_entity_poly.pdbx_seq_one_letter_code
_entity_poly.pdbx_strand_id
1 'polypeptide(L)' 'MTNDSDAEPIGGDPVCWLEQVCPDCGAFVPGELPVACWRCGIVLSPS' A
#
# COMPACT_ATOMS: atom_id res chain seq x y z
N MET A 1 -14.97 -19.49 34.61
CA MET A 1 -15.56 -19.80 33.28
C MET A 1 -14.54 -19.30 32.28
N THR A 2 -13.96 -20.23 31.51
CA THR A 2 -13.01 -20.10 30.38
C THR A 2 -13.41 -18.99 29.39
N ASN A 3 -12.58 -18.41 28.53
CA ASN A 3 -11.15 -18.48 28.19
C ASN A 3 -10.96 -17.44 27.06
N ASP A 4 -9.79 -16.81 27.02
CA ASP A 4 -9.06 -16.34 25.83
C ASP A 4 -9.89 -15.98 24.59
N SER A 5 -10.06 -14.67 24.36
CA SER A 5 -10.43 -14.12 23.07
C SER A 5 -9.26 -14.30 22.09
N ASP A 6 -9.07 -15.54 21.62
CA ASP A 6 -8.37 -15.86 20.39
C ASP A 6 -9.23 -15.36 19.23
N ALA A 7 -9.03 -14.10 18.85
CA ALA A 7 -9.56 -13.55 17.62
C ALA A 7 -8.54 -12.59 17.01
N GLU A 8 -8.12 -12.99 15.82
CA GLU A 8 -7.49 -12.21 14.75
C GLU A 8 -5.96 -12.14 14.73
N PRO A 9 -5.31 -12.99 13.90
CA PRO A 9 -3.91 -12.80 13.57
C PRO A 9 -3.73 -11.52 12.74
N ILE A 10 -2.76 -10.71 13.20
CA ILE A 10 -1.87 -9.87 12.40
C ILE A 10 -2.53 -8.62 11.79
N GLY A 11 -2.38 -7.48 12.47
CA GLY A 11 -2.38 -6.15 11.84
C GLY A 11 -1.18 -6.05 10.89
N GLY A 12 -1.30 -6.70 9.74
CA GLY A 12 -0.27 -6.91 8.74
C GLY A 12 -0.36 -5.89 7.62
N ASP A 13 0.76 -5.22 7.46
CA ASP A 13 1.19 -4.21 6.51
C ASP A 13 0.46 -2.85 6.49
N PRO A 14 1.14 -1.76 6.91
CA PRO A 14 0.55 -0.44 6.93
C PRO A 14 0.27 -0.02 5.49
N VAL A 15 -1.01 0.02 5.14
CA VAL A 15 -1.48 0.87 4.05
C VAL A 15 -0.90 0.41 2.70
N CYS A 16 -1.42 -0.67 2.12
CA CYS A 16 -1.13 -1.10 0.73
C CYS A 16 -1.42 -0.01 -0.33
N TRP A 17 -2.02 1.09 0.12
CA TRP A 17 -2.32 2.30 -0.63
C TRP A 17 -1.20 3.35 -0.55
N LEU A 18 -0.24 3.26 0.39
CA LEU A 18 0.93 4.16 0.47
C LEU A 18 1.90 3.87 -0.68
N GLU A 19 2.09 2.60 -1.00
CA GLU A 19 2.91 2.14 -2.12
C GLU A 19 2.36 2.64 -3.47
N GLN A 20 1.07 2.95 -3.50
CA GLN A 20 0.39 3.55 -4.65
C GLN A 20 0.50 5.08 -4.68
N VAL A 21 1.13 5.73 -3.69
CA VAL A 21 1.41 7.16 -3.72
C VAL A 21 2.80 7.40 -4.31
N CYS A 22 2.88 8.20 -5.36
CA CYS A 22 4.15 8.58 -5.98
C CYS A 22 5.02 9.34 -4.97
N PRO A 23 6.24 8.85 -4.64
CA PRO A 23 7.10 9.49 -3.64
C PRO A 23 7.64 10.86 -4.11
N ASP A 24 7.68 11.08 -5.42
CA ASP A 24 8.19 12.32 -6.02
C ASP A 24 7.16 13.46 -6.02
N CYS A 25 5.89 13.18 -6.39
CA CYS A 25 4.87 14.21 -6.59
C CYS A 25 3.62 14.07 -5.70
N GLY A 26 3.54 13.02 -4.87
CA GLY A 26 2.42 12.75 -3.97
C GLY A 26 1.11 12.34 -4.66
N ALA A 27 1.12 12.07 -5.96
CA ALA A 27 -0.07 11.63 -6.68
C ALA A 27 -0.41 10.17 -6.32
N PHE A 28 -1.69 9.90 -6.08
CA PHE A 28 -2.19 8.54 -5.98
C PHE A 28 -2.29 7.91 -7.38
N VAL A 29 -1.67 6.74 -7.54
CA VAL A 29 -1.57 5.98 -8.78
C VAL A 29 -2.23 4.62 -8.55
N PRO A 30 -3.55 4.52 -8.83
CA PRO A 30 -4.28 3.28 -8.62
C PRO A 30 -3.90 2.24 -9.66
N GLY A 31 -3.74 0.99 -9.23
CA GLY A 31 -3.48 -0.14 -10.11
C GLY A 31 -2.41 -1.07 -9.57
N GLU A 32 -2.11 -2.11 -10.36
CA GLU A 32 -0.98 -3.00 -10.09
C GLU A 32 0.33 -2.31 -10.45
N LEU A 33 1.30 -2.34 -9.53
CA LEU A 33 2.67 -1.91 -9.81
C LEU A 33 3.39 -3.03 -10.60
N PRO A 34 4.31 -2.70 -11.53
CA PRO A 34 4.82 -1.36 -11.81
C PRO A 34 3.95 -0.55 -12.77
N VAL A 35 3.82 0.75 -12.49
CA VAL A 35 3.00 1.68 -13.29
C VAL A 35 3.64 3.06 -13.37
N ALA A 36 3.49 3.75 -14.50
CA ALA A 36 3.95 5.12 -14.67
C ALA A 36 2.99 6.11 -13.99
N CYS A 37 3.52 7.02 -13.17
CA CYS A 37 2.74 8.09 -12.58
C CYS A 37 2.17 9.00 -13.66
N TRP A 38 0.85 9.12 -13.71
CA TRP A 38 0.16 9.98 -14.67
C TRP A 38 0.51 11.47 -14.53
N ARG A 39 1.07 11.90 -13.37
CA ARG A 39 1.40 13.29 -13.09
C ARG A 39 2.84 13.66 -13.48
N CYS A 40 3.83 12.90 -13.03
CA CYS A 40 5.25 13.23 -13.26
C CYS A 40 5.98 12.26 -14.21
N GLY A 41 5.37 11.12 -14.54
CA GLY A 41 5.93 10.13 -15.48
C GLY A 41 6.92 9.13 -14.88
N ILE A 42 7.26 9.21 -13.59
CA ILE A 42 8.14 8.22 -12.95
C ILE A 42 7.45 6.85 -12.83
N VAL A 43 8.20 5.77 -12.96
CA VAL A 43 7.68 4.40 -12.78
C VAL A 43 7.74 4.04 -11.30
N LEU A 44 6.59 3.76 -10.69
CA LEU A 44 6.49 3.16 -9.36
C LEU A 44 6.69 1.66 -9.50
N SER A 45 7.49 1.07 -8.63
CA SER A 45 7.74 -0.37 -8.56
C SER A 45 7.44 -0.88 -7.14
N PRO A 46 6.88 -2.08 -6.98
CA PRO A 46 6.76 -2.69 -5.65
C PRO A 46 8.19 -2.93 -5.13
N SER A 47 8.40 -2.68 -3.83
CA SER A 47 9.72 -2.86 -3.18
C SER A 47 10.02 -4.32 -2.87
#